data_AF-A0A8E1C421-F1
#
_entry.id   AF-A0A8E1C421-F1
#
_cell.length_a   1.000
_cell.length_b   1.000
_cell.length_c   1.000
_cell.angle_alpha   90.00
_cell.angle_beta   90.00
_cell.angle_gamma   90.00
#
_symmetry.space_group_name_H-M   'P 1'
#
loop_
_entity.id
_entity.type
_entity.pdbx_description
1 polymer ?
#
loop_
_entity_poly.entity_id
_entity_poly.type
_entity_poly.pdbx_seq_one_letter_code
_entity_poly.pdbx_strand_id
1 'polypeptide(L)'
;MRARYLVLCSSLLLSTGVSARQPGEQLTVIASADKEMTIEKWQGRTASRLAGSIRRAADQNFDRDATGYTRVEFRLGEDGRPQAVALARPSSSRAVDRISLRAVSTMGRLTPLPPQIAATSRFEAWIIVASDARERDDMLGRLRTDHRARMMAQAGGDRPVLIASR
;
A
#
# COMPACT_ATOMS: atom_id res chain seq x y z
N MET A 1 -79.22 10.46 -30.14
CA MET A 1 -77.96 10.51 -30.92
C MET A 1 -76.93 11.33 -30.15
N ARG A 2 -75.73 10.76 -29.97
CA ARG A 2 -74.41 11.42 -29.80
C ARG A 2 -74.17 12.36 -28.60
N ALA A 3 -73.50 11.77 -27.60
CA ALA A 3 -72.43 12.25 -26.71
C ALA A 3 -72.02 13.74 -26.66
N ARG A 4 -71.65 14.20 -25.45
CA ARG A 4 -70.35 14.83 -25.14
C ARG A 4 -70.09 14.93 -23.62
N TYR A 5 -68.92 14.45 -23.20
CA TYR A 5 -68.34 14.47 -21.86
C TYR A 5 -67.67 15.83 -21.54
N LEU A 6 -67.51 16.15 -20.25
CA LEU A 6 -66.27 16.55 -19.55
C LEU A 6 -66.63 17.29 -18.23
N VAL A 7 -66.46 16.63 -17.06
CA VAL A 7 -65.26 16.64 -16.18
C VAL A 7 -65.18 17.90 -15.30
N LEU A 8 -65.23 17.72 -13.98
CA LEU A 8 -64.57 18.62 -13.04
C LEU A 8 -64.05 17.88 -11.79
N CYS A 9 -62.72 17.79 -11.75
CA CYS A 9 -61.75 17.52 -10.70
C CYS A 9 -62.20 17.23 -9.25
N SER A 10 -61.95 15.99 -8.79
CA SER A 10 -61.82 15.64 -7.38
C SER A 10 -60.37 15.81 -6.91
N SER A 11 -60.14 16.71 -5.94
CA SER A 11 -58.84 16.92 -5.31
C SER A 11 -58.59 15.88 -4.22
N LEU A 12 -57.57 15.03 -4.41
CA LEU A 12 -57.06 14.12 -3.38
C LEU A 12 -56.18 14.91 -2.38
N LEU A 13 -56.57 14.93 -1.11
CA LEU A 13 -55.74 15.40 0.00
C LEU A 13 -54.70 14.32 0.33
N LEU A 14 -53.42 14.58 0.05
CA LEU A 14 -52.29 13.76 0.48
C LEU A 14 -51.92 14.12 1.93
N SER A 15 -52.04 13.14 2.82
CA SER A 15 -51.56 13.23 4.21
C SER A 15 -50.02 13.30 4.22
N THR A 16 -49.47 14.45 4.63
CA THR A 16 -48.04 14.61 4.89
C THR A 16 -47.71 14.05 6.26
N GLY A 17 -47.21 12.81 6.30
CA GLY A 17 -46.58 12.26 7.50
C GLY A 17 -45.27 13.01 7.80
N VAL A 18 -45.31 13.92 8.77
CA VAL A 18 -44.10 14.52 9.36
C VAL A 18 -43.49 13.50 10.31
N SER A 19 -42.38 12.88 9.92
CA SER A 19 -41.56 12.07 10.82
C SER A 19 -40.70 13.01 11.67
N ALA A 20 -40.95 13.03 12.98
CA ALA A 20 -40.16 13.77 13.95
C ALA A 20 -38.77 13.11 14.11
N ARG A 21 -37.71 13.86 13.80
CA ARG A 21 -36.31 13.45 14.01
C ARG A 21 -35.98 13.54 15.50
N GLN A 22 -35.71 12.40 16.15
CA GLN A 22 -35.24 12.36 17.54
C GLN A 22 -33.79 12.89 17.62
N PRO A 23 -33.51 13.92 18.45
CA PRO A 23 -32.15 14.35 18.74
C PRO A 23 -31.63 13.53 19.93
N GLY A 24 -30.70 12.59 19.70
CA GLY A 24 -30.12 11.84 20.83
C GLY A 24 -29.27 10.61 20.53
N GLU A 25 -29.11 10.16 19.29
CA GLU A 25 -28.19 9.04 19.01
C GLU A 25 -26.73 9.53 18.99
N GLN A 26 -26.09 9.53 20.15
CA GLN A 26 -24.64 9.52 20.23
C GLN A 26 -24.13 8.15 19.78
N LEU A 27 -23.87 8.05 18.46
CA LEU A 27 -23.23 6.90 17.82
C LEU A 27 -21.82 6.72 18.41
N THR A 28 -21.70 5.86 19.43
CA THR A 28 -20.40 5.37 19.90
C THR A 28 -19.95 4.29 18.92
N VAL A 29 -19.16 4.70 17.92
CA VAL A 29 -18.51 3.79 16.97
C VAL A 29 -17.38 3.08 17.71
N ILE A 30 -17.68 1.92 18.31
CA ILE A 30 -16.65 0.99 18.77
C ILE A 30 -16.05 0.36 17.51
N ALA A 31 -14.86 0.81 17.10
CA ALA A 31 -14.12 0.18 16.02
C ALA A 31 -13.84 -1.27 16.42
N SER A 32 -14.47 -2.23 15.75
CA SER A 32 -14.20 -3.65 15.97
C SER A 32 -12.71 -3.91 15.74
N ALA A 33 -12.03 -4.54 16.70
CA ALA A 33 -10.61 -4.91 16.61
C ALA A 33 -10.27 -5.69 15.32
N ASP A 34 -11.25 -6.40 14.75
CA ASP A 34 -11.13 -7.13 13.48
C ASP A 34 -10.87 -6.23 12.25
N LYS A 35 -11.19 -4.93 12.35
CA LYS A 35 -10.94 -3.92 11.30
C LYS A 35 -9.58 -3.25 11.43
N GLU A 36 -8.86 -3.48 12.53
CA GLU A 36 -7.56 -2.86 12.75
C GLU A 36 -6.49 -3.51 11.86
N MET A 37 -5.61 -2.67 11.31
CA MET A 37 -4.54 -3.14 10.43
C MET A 37 -3.47 -3.86 11.27
N THR A 38 -3.30 -5.18 11.10
CA THR A 38 -2.19 -5.91 11.74
C THR A 38 -0.90 -5.75 10.96
N ILE A 39 0.24 -6.01 11.60
CA ILE A 39 1.55 -5.93 10.97
C ILE A 39 1.69 -6.93 9.81
N GLU A 40 1.19 -8.16 9.96
CA GLU A 40 1.26 -9.21 8.95
C GLU A 40 0.43 -8.86 7.72
N LYS A 41 -0.82 -8.42 7.93
CA LYS A 41 -1.70 -7.96 6.85
C LYS A 41 -1.08 -6.78 6.11
N TRP A 42 -0.52 -5.82 6.85
CA TRP A 42 0.13 -4.66 6.27
C TRP A 42 1.38 -5.06 5.46
N GLN A 43 2.23 -5.93 6.00
CA GLN A 43 3.45 -6.41 5.34
C GLN A 43 3.10 -7.16 4.05
N GLY A 44 2.15 -8.11 4.08
CA GLY A 44 1.74 -8.87 2.91
C GLY A 44 1.15 -7.99 1.80
N ARG A 45 0.28 -7.04 2.16
CA ARG A 45 -0.30 -6.06 1.23
C ARG A 45 0.77 -5.16 0.62
N THR A 46 1.71 -4.67 1.44
CA THR A 46 2.76 -3.75 1.00
C THR A 46 3.80 -4.45 0.13
N ALA A 47 4.21 -5.67 0.50
CA ALA A 47 5.11 -6.50 -0.31
C ALA A 47 4.50 -6.81 -1.68
N SER A 48 3.21 -7.18 -1.74
CA SER A 48 2.50 -7.41 -3.00
C SER A 48 2.45 -6.17 -3.90
N ARG A 49 2.20 -4.99 -3.30
CA ARG A 49 2.23 -3.71 -4.03
C ARG A 49 3.61 -3.39 -4.57
N LEU A 50 4.63 -3.54 -3.74
CA LEU A 50 6.01 -3.29 -4.13
C LEU A 50 6.44 -4.25 -5.24
N ALA A 51 6.15 -5.54 -5.14
CA ALA A 51 6.41 -6.54 -6.20
C ALA A 51 5.76 -6.15 -7.53
N GLY A 52 4.47 -5.79 -7.52
CA GLY A 52 3.79 -5.31 -8.72
C GLY A 52 4.39 -4.02 -9.30
N SER A 53 4.90 -3.14 -8.43
CA SER A 53 5.58 -1.91 -8.82
C SER A 53 6.96 -2.18 -9.44
N ILE A 54 7.72 -3.11 -8.87
CA ILE A 54 9.02 -3.57 -9.40
C ILE A 54 8.82 -4.13 -10.80
N ARG A 55 7.83 -5.01 -11.00
CA ARG A 55 7.52 -5.57 -12.33
C ARG A 55 7.26 -4.47 -13.35
N ARG A 56 6.34 -3.54 -13.05
CA ARG A 56 6.04 -2.39 -13.94
C ARG A 56 7.25 -1.52 -14.22
N ALA A 57 8.08 -1.26 -13.21
CA ALA A 57 9.29 -0.45 -13.37
C ALA A 57 10.35 -1.14 -14.23
N ALA A 58 10.49 -2.47 -14.10
CA ALA A 58 11.38 -3.28 -14.91
C ALA A 58 10.90 -3.41 -16.35
N ASP A 59 9.58 -3.57 -16.58
CA ASP A 59 8.99 -3.66 -17.92
C ASP A 59 9.20 -2.36 -18.73
N GLN A 60 9.27 -1.21 -18.04
CA GLN A 60 9.58 0.10 -18.63
C GLN A 60 11.08 0.37 -18.78
N ASN A 61 11.94 -0.50 -18.25
CA ASN A 61 13.38 -0.33 -18.33
C ASN A 61 13.92 -0.95 -19.63
N PHE A 62 14.94 -0.32 -20.21
CA PHE A 62 15.54 -0.79 -21.46
C PHE A 62 16.45 -2.01 -21.25
N ASP A 63 17.09 -2.11 -20.09
CA ASP A 63 17.95 -3.23 -19.72
C ASP A 63 17.10 -4.31 -19.04
N ARG A 64 16.75 -5.35 -19.81
CA ARG A 64 15.88 -6.45 -19.40
C ARG A 64 16.62 -7.55 -18.65
N ASP A 65 17.94 -7.57 -18.79
CA ASP A 65 18.84 -8.56 -18.16
C ASP A 65 19.44 -8.02 -16.86
N ALA A 66 18.98 -6.84 -16.41
CA ALA A 66 19.39 -6.26 -15.15
C ALA A 66 18.97 -7.16 -13.98
N THR A 67 19.95 -7.75 -13.30
CA THR A 67 19.75 -8.51 -12.06
C THR A 67 20.58 -7.96 -10.91
N GLY A 68 20.11 -8.15 -9.68
CA GLY A 68 20.79 -7.70 -8.48
C GLY A 68 19.85 -7.30 -7.34
N TYR A 69 20.46 -6.81 -6.27
CA TYR A 69 19.74 -6.37 -5.07
C TYR A 69 20.14 -4.93 -4.71
N THR A 70 19.19 -4.16 -4.21
CA THR A 70 19.44 -2.79 -3.71
C THR A 70 18.60 -2.53 -2.47
N ARG A 71 19.00 -1.53 -1.68
CA ARG A 71 18.23 -1.07 -0.51
C ARG A 71 17.82 0.37 -0.75
N VAL A 72 16.52 0.62 -0.67
CA VAL A 72 15.91 1.92 -0.83
C VAL A 72 15.34 2.35 0.51
N GLU A 73 15.51 3.61 0.87
CA GLU A 73 14.87 4.20 2.04
C GLU A 73 13.89 5.28 1.63
N PHE A 74 12.86 5.48 2.46
CA PHE A 74 11.84 6.47 2.23
C PHE A 74 11.10 6.83 3.53
N ARG A 75 10.30 7.89 3.48
CA ARG A 75 9.33 8.26 4.50
C ARG A 75 7.94 8.27 3.87
N LEU A 76 6.90 8.24 4.70
CA LEU A 76 5.54 8.47 4.21
C LEU A 76 5.20 9.95 4.31
N GLY A 77 4.61 10.49 3.24
CA GLY A 77 3.96 11.79 3.27
C GLY A 77 2.63 11.74 4.00
N GLU A 78 1.99 12.89 4.16
CA GLU A 78 0.66 13.03 4.78
C GLU A 78 -0.41 12.20 4.05
N ASP A 79 -0.25 12.02 2.73
CA ASP A 79 -1.13 11.20 1.91
C ASP A 79 -0.78 9.70 1.98
N GLY A 80 0.14 9.30 2.87
CA GLY A 80 0.57 7.92 3.05
C GLY A 80 1.35 7.34 1.88
N ARG A 81 1.80 8.14 0.91
CA ARG A 81 2.68 7.68 -0.19
C ARG A 81 4.15 7.84 0.16
N PRO A 82 5.04 7.03 -0.44
CA PRO A 82 6.49 7.20 -0.32
C PRO A 82 6.97 8.57 -0.80
N GLN A 83 7.79 9.21 0.02
CA GLN A 83 8.48 10.47 -0.25
C GLN A 83 9.93 10.37 0.24
N ALA A 84 10.78 11.33 -0.16
CA ALA A 84 12.22 11.33 0.14
C ALA A 84 12.89 9.98 -0.17
N VAL A 85 12.54 9.41 -1.33
CA VAL A 85 12.99 8.08 -1.76
C VAL A 85 14.45 8.16 -2.21
N ALA A 86 15.34 7.39 -1.57
CA ALA A 86 16.77 7.39 -1.85
C ALA A 86 17.39 5.99 -1.71
N LEU A 87 18.58 5.79 -2.29
CA LEU A 87 19.33 4.54 -2.11
C LEU A 87 20.00 4.54 -0.73
N ALA A 88 19.60 3.60 0.14
CA ALA A 88 20.32 3.30 1.37
C ALA A 88 21.55 2.41 1.11
N ARG A 89 21.51 1.58 0.06
CA ARG A 89 22.66 0.87 -0.49
C ARG A 89 22.42 0.62 -1.98
N PRO A 90 23.30 1.13 -2.86
CA PRO A 90 23.20 0.84 -4.29
C PRO A 90 23.52 -0.62 -4.59
N SER A 91 23.00 -1.12 -5.71
CA SER A 91 23.39 -2.39 -6.32
C SER A 91 24.65 -2.24 -7.18
N SER A 92 25.13 -3.35 -7.73
CA SER A 92 26.16 -3.33 -8.78
C SER A 92 25.62 -2.86 -10.15
N SER A 93 24.30 -2.71 -10.31
CA SER A 93 23.65 -2.35 -11.58
C SER A 93 22.82 -1.07 -11.45
N ARG A 94 23.21 -0.03 -12.20
CA ARG A 94 22.43 1.22 -12.24
C ARG A 94 20.99 1.03 -12.73
N ALA A 95 20.75 0.01 -13.56
CA ALA A 95 19.41 -0.35 -14.00
C ALA A 95 18.56 -0.86 -12.82
N VAL A 96 19.11 -1.75 -12.00
CA VAL A 96 18.46 -2.25 -10.77
C VAL A 96 18.15 -1.11 -9.80
N ASP A 97 19.08 -0.18 -9.61
CA ASP A 97 18.87 0.99 -8.74
C ASP A 97 17.73 1.87 -9.24
N ARG A 98 17.69 2.16 -10.55
CA ARG A 98 16.63 2.96 -11.18
C ARG A 98 15.26 2.29 -11.07
N ILE A 99 15.20 1.00 -11.38
CA ILE A 99 13.99 0.18 -11.25
C ILE A 99 13.46 0.28 -9.82
N SER A 100 14.35 0.14 -8.84
CA SER A 100 13.99 0.08 -7.42
C SER A 100 13.53 1.42 -6.87
N LEU A 101 14.22 2.52 -7.20
CA LEU A 101 13.78 3.88 -6.83
C LEU A 101 12.39 4.19 -7.43
N ARG A 102 12.18 3.85 -8.70
CA ARG A 102 10.88 4.04 -9.36
C ARG A 102 9.81 3.16 -8.73
N ALA A 103 10.12 1.90 -8.44
CA ALA A 103 9.17 0.96 -7.84
C ALA A 103 8.67 1.47 -6.48
N VAL A 104 9.56 1.93 -5.60
CA VAL A 104 9.19 2.53 -4.31
C VAL A 104 8.40 3.81 -4.50
N SER A 105 8.82 4.69 -5.41
CA SER A 105 8.10 5.96 -5.65
C SER A 105 6.67 5.75 -6.19
N THR A 106 6.40 4.63 -6.87
CA THR A 106 5.13 4.38 -7.57
C THR A 106 4.28 3.27 -6.95
N MET A 107 4.69 2.65 -5.84
CA MET A 107 3.93 1.55 -5.20
C MET A 107 2.60 1.99 -4.56
N GLY A 108 2.37 3.30 -4.47
CA GLY A 108 1.12 3.88 -3.98
C GLY A 108 1.09 4.08 -2.46
N ARG A 109 -0.12 4.23 -1.92
CA ARG A 109 -0.37 4.53 -0.51
C ARG A 109 -0.16 3.29 0.38
N LEU A 110 0.54 3.47 1.50
CA LEU A 110 0.81 2.43 2.49
C LEU A 110 -0.09 2.48 3.73
N THR A 111 -0.95 3.49 3.86
CA THR A 111 -1.92 3.61 4.96
C THR A 111 -3.15 2.69 4.75
N PRO A 112 -3.91 2.36 5.81
CA PRO A 112 -3.55 2.57 7.22
C PRO A 112 -2.30 1.78 7.59
N LEU A 113 -1.52 2.33 8.51
CA LEU A 113 -0.39 1.65 9.13
C LEU A 113 -0.90 0.83 10.32
N PRO A 114 -0.24 -0.28 10.66
CA PRO A 114 -0.50 -0.97 11.92
C PRO A 114 -0.06 -0.07 13.09
N PRO A 115 -0.69 -0.19 14.27
CA PRO A 115 -0.46 0.71 15.40
C PRO A 115 0.99 0.69 15.91
N GLN A 116 1.75 -0.37 15.62
CA GLN A 116 3.17 -0.51 15.96
C GLN A 116 4.10 0.33 15.07
N ILE A 117 3.62 0.85 13.93
CA ILE A 117 4.44 1.65 13.01
C ILE A 117 4.04 3.11 13.11
N ALA A 118 4.94 3.94 13.61
CA ALA A 118 4.76 5.39 13.60
C ALA A 118 4.67 5.94 12.15
N ALA A 119 3.76 6.89 11.92
CA ALA A 119 3.65 7.56 10.62
C ALA A 119 4.94 8.31 10.21
N THR A 120 5.76 8.70 11.20
CA THR A 120 7.03 9.39 11.02
C THR A 120 8.23 8.44 10.84
N SER A 121 8.00 7.13 10.79
CA SER A 121 9.06 6.13 10.62
C SER A 121 9.82 6.31 9.31
N ARG A 122 11.12 6.00 9.35
CA ARG A 122 11.94 5.79 8.14
C ARG A 122 11.83 4.33 7.75
N PHE A 123 11.34 4.09 6.55
CA PHE A 123 11.16 2.75 6.00
C PHE A 123 12.37 2.38 5.17
N GLU A 124 12.63 1.07 5.08
CA GLU A 124 13.65 0.53 4.20
C GLU A 124 13.08 -0.61 3.36
N ALA A 125 13.19 -0.53 2.05
CA ALA A 125 12.80 -1.57 1.10
C ALA A 125 14.05 -2.27 0.55
N TRP A 126 14.13 -3.57 0.77
CA TRP A 126 15.14 -4.46 0.22
C TRP A 126 14.55 -5.11 -1.02
N ILE A 127 15.09 -4.74 -2.17
CA ILE A 127 14.49 -5.05 -3.48
C ILE A 127 15.43 -5.95 -4.25
N ILE A 128 14.89 -7.05 -4.75
CA ILE A 128 15.56 -7.99 -5.64
C ILE A 128 14.96 -7.85 -7.04
N VAL A 129 15.83 -7.70 -8.02
CA VAL A 129 15.48 -7.82 -9.45
C VAL A 129 16.23 -9.03 -9.96
N ALA A 130 15.51 -10.03 -10.47
CA ALA A 130 16.08 -11.26 -11.00
C ALA A 130 15.59 -11.52 -12.43
N SER A 131 16.36 -12.30 -13.18
CA SER A 131 15.99 -12.78 -14.52
C SER A 131 14.99 -13.92 -14.46
N ASP A 132 15.12 -14.79 -13.45
CA ASP A 132 14.29 -15.99 -13.28
C ASP A 132 14.03 -16.34 -11.81
N ALA A 133 13.16 -17.34 -11.61
CA ALA A 133 12.74 -17.78 -10.28
C ALA A 133 13.87 -18.39 -9.45
N ARG A 134 14.83 -19.07 -10.08
CA ARG A 134 15.94 -19.71 -9.36
C ARG A 134 16.88 -18.65 -8.81
N GLU A 135 17.29 -17.70 -9.65
CA GLU A 135 18.13 -16.58 -9.23
C GLU A 135 17.45 -15.75 -8.13
N ARG A 136 16.14 -15.49 -8.28
CA ARG A 136 15.32 -14.83 -7.26
C ARG A 136 15.38 -15.55 -5.92
N ASP A 137 15.17 -16.86 -5.90
CA ASP A 137 15.12 -17.65 -4.68
C ASP A 137 16.50 -17.71 -4.01
N ASP A 138 17.57 -17.85 -4.80
CA ASP A 138 18.96 -17.79 -4.32
C ASP A 138 19.28 -16.43 -3.68
N MET A 139 18.91 -15.32 -4.34
CA MET A 139 19.10 -13.96 -3.81
C MET A 139 18.26 -13.73 -2.55
N LEU A 140 17.01 -14.20 -2.52
CA LEU A 140 16.13 -14.06 -1.36
C LEU A 140 16.66 -14.83 -0.16
N GLY A 141 17.25 -16.01 -0.37
CA GLY A 141 17.94 -16.80 0.65
C GLY A 141 19.09 -16.00 1.29
N ARG A 142 19.99 -15.46 0.47
CA ARG A 142 21.11 -14.61 0.94
C ARG A 142 20.61 -13.39 1.71
N LEU A 143 19.58 -12.75 1.16
CA LEU A 143 19.02 -11.52 1.71
C LEU A 143 18.39 -11.73 3.10
N ARG A 144 17.65 -12.83 3.29
CA ARG A 144 17.07 -13.20 4.59
C ARG A 144 18.15 -13.49 5.62
N THR A 145 19.24 -14.14 5.22
CA THR A 145 20.39 -14.39 6.09
C THR A 145 21.05 -13.08 6.52
N ASP A 146 21.32 -12.18 5.58
CA ASP A 146 21.89 -10.85 5.87
C ASP A 146 20.98 -10.02 6.78
N HIS A 147 19.67 -10.05 6.55
CA HIS A 147 18.71 -9.34 7.37
C HIS A 147 18.70 -9.86 8.81
N ARG A 148 18.63 -11.18 9.00
CA ARG A 148 18.72 -11.81 10.33
C ARG A 148 20.03 -11.45 11.03
N ALA A 149 21.16 -11.55 10.33
CA ALA A 149 22.47 -11.21 10.88
C ALA A 149 22.51 -9.74 11.36
N ARG A 150 21.89 -8.82 10.62
CA ARG A 150 21.78 -7.42 11.05
C ARG A 150 20.86 -7.22 12.23
N MET A 151 19.69 -7.85 12.25
CA MET A 151 18.78 -7.72 13.39
C MET A 151 19.46 -8.19 14.69
N MET A 152 20.25 -9.27 14.61
CA MET A 152 21.07 -9.74 15.71
C MET A 152 22.19 -8.75 16.08
N ALA A 153 22.84 -8.13 15.10
CA ALA A 153 23.90 -7.15 15.34
C ALA A 153 23.39 -5.76 15.80
N GLN A 154 22.15 -5.40 15.48
CA GLN A 154 21.63 -4.05 15.66
C GLN A 154 20.68 -3.88 16.82
N ALA A 155 20.02 -4.92 17.35
CA ALA A 155 19.21 -5.00 18.58
C ALA A 155 18.33 -3.78 19.02
N GLY A 156 18.17 -2.74 18.20
CA GLY A 156 17.62 -1.44 18.57
C GLY A 156 17.39 -0.49 17.38
N GLY A 157 17.52 -0.97 16.14
CA GLY A 157 17.19 -0.19 14.94
C GLY A 157 15.73 -0.36 14.55
N ASP A 158 14.86 0.54 15.01
CA ASP A 158 13.40 0.48 14.87
C ASP A 158 12.89 0.96 13.48
N ARG A 159 13.50 0.45 12.40
CA ARG A 159 13.13 0.81 11.02
C ARG A 159 12.33 -0.33 10.37
N PRO A 160 11.07 -0.10 9.97
CA PRO A 160 10.30 -1.12 9.28
C PRO A 160 10.96 -1.51 7.95
N VAL A 161 11.25 -2.81 7.80
CA VAL A 161 11.85 -3.37 6.57
C VAL A 161 10.79 -4.03 5.71
N LEU A 162 10.76 -3.66 4.44
CA LEU A 162 9.96 -4.28 3.39
C LEU A 162 10.88 -5.11 2.50
N ILE A 163 10.50 -6.36 2.21
CA ILE A 163 11.25 -7.22 1.30
C ILE A 163 10.33 -7.60 0.14
N ALA A 164 10.78 -7.36 -1.09
CA ALA A 164 10.04 -7.73 -2.28
C ALA A 164 10.99 -8.07 -3.45
N SER A 165 10.48 -8.87 -4.38
CA SER A 165 11.20 -9.31 -5.57
C SER A 165 10.26 -9.33 -6.77
N ARG A 166 10.84 -9.26 -7.98
CA ARG A 166 10.16 -9.70 -9.22
C ARG A 166 10.72 -11.02 -9.70
#